data_AF-A0A7W0HCA4-F1
#
_entry.id   AF-A0A7W0HCA4-F1
#
_cell.length_a   1.000
_cell.length_b   1.000
_cell.length_c   1.000
_cell.angle_alpha   90.00
_cell.angle_beta   90.00
_cell.angle_gamma   90.00
#
_symmetry.space_group_name_H-M   'P 1'
#
loop_
_entity.id
_entity.type
_entity.pdbx_description
1 polymer ?
#
loop_
_entity_poly.entity_id
_entity_poly.type
_entity_poly.pdbx_seq_one_letter_code
_entity_poly.pdbx_strand_id
1 'polypeptide(L)'
;MRSLWNEALSTRPAPPAWVVAVTLAAALATVGSRRLWRLSRQVITIAHEGGHAVVALAVGRRLTGIRLHSDTSGLTVSSGRPRG
;
A
#
# COMPACT_ATOMS: atom_id res chain seq x y z
N MET A 1 20.76 -3.66 9.69
CA MET A 1 20.13 -2.87 8.59
C MET A 1 20.57 -3.32 7.20
N ARG A 2 21.86 -3.48 6.88
CA ARG A 2 22.29 -3.94 5.53
C ARG A 2 21.76 -5.32 5.10
N SER A 3 21.56 -6.25 6.04
CA SER A 3 21.00 -7.58 5.75
C SER A 3 19.56 -7.53 5.23
N LEU A 4 18.70 -6.72 5.85
CA LEU A 4 17.30 -6.54 5.42
C LEU A 4 17.20 -5.93 4.01
N TRP A 5 18.09 -5.00 3.67
CA TRP A 5 18.14 -4.39 2.34
C TRP A 5 18.57 -5.40 1.27
N ASN A 6 19.58 -6.21 1.57
CA ASN A 6 20.02 -7.25 0.65
C ASN A 6 18.93 -8.32 0.45
N GLU A 7 18.21 -8.67 1.51
CA GLU A 7 17.14 -9.67 1.47
C GLU A 7 15.87 -9.17 0.75
N ALA A 8 15.56 -7.88 0.86
CA ALA A 8 14.48 -7.24 0.12
C ALA A 8 14.77 -7.12 -1.39
N LEU A 9 16.04 -6.90 -1.76
CA LEU A 9 16.48 -6.69 -3.14
C LEU A 9 16.99 -7.97 -3.83
N SER A 10 17.20 -9.05 -3.06
CA SER A 10 17.68 -10.31 -3.60
C SER A 10 16.65 -10.97 -4.52
N THR A 11 17.11 -11.44 -5.68
CA THR A 11 16.31 -12.18 -6.65
C THR A 11 15.92 -13.52 -6.07
N ARG A 12 14.61 -13.79 -5.98
CA ARG A 12 14.09 -15.08 -5.52
C ARG A 12 13.90 -16.04 -6.71
N PRO A 13 14.04 -17.36 -6.49
CA PRO A 13 13.68 -18.34 -7.51
C PRO A 13 12.22 -18.17 -7.93
N ALA A 14 11.91 -18.48 -9.19
CA ALA A 14 10.56 -18.37 -9.72
C ALA A 14 9.59 -19.23 -8.88
N PRO A 15 8.41 -18.69 -8.51
CA PRO A 15 7.43 -19.46 -7.76
C PRO A 15 6.93 -20.65 -8.59
N PRO A 16 6.57 -21.78 -7.95
CA PRO A 16 5.98 -22.91 -8.64
C PRO A 16 4.74 -22.52 -9.45
N ALA A 17 4.53 -23.15 -10.62
CA ALA A 17 3.46 -22.79 -11.54
C ALA A 17 2.05 -22.81 -10.91
N TRP A 18 1.80 -23.73 -9.97
CA TRP A 18 0.52 -23.81 -9.26
C TRP A 18 0.28 -22.59 -8.35
N VAL A 19 1.32 -22.02 -7.75
CA VAL A 19 1.22 -20.79 -6.94
C VAL A 19 0.81 -19.63 -7.84
N VAL A 20 1.42 -19.54 -9.01
CA VAL A 20 1.07 -18.53 -10.02
C VAL A 20 -0.38 -18.69 -10.45
N ALA A 21 -0.82 -19.91 -10.75
CA ALA A 21 -2.19 -20.19 -11.17
C ALA A 21 -3.22 -19.86 -10.07
N VAL A 22 -2.97 -20.25 -8.82
CA VAL A 22 -3.84 -19.93 -7.67
C VAL A 22 -3.90 -18.42 -7.43
N THR A 23 -2.75 -17.73 -7.52
CA THR A 23 -2.69 -16.27 -7.36
C THR A 23 -3.48 -15.56 -8.46
N LEU A 24 -3.34 -16.03 -9.71
CA LEU A 24 -4.12 -15.51 -10.83
C LEU A 24 -5.62 -15.73 -10.63
N ALA A 25 -6.04 -16.93 -10.23
CA ALA A 25 -7.44 -17.22 -9.95
C ALA A 25 -8.00 -16.34 -8.83
N ALA A 26 -7.25 -16.14 -7.75
CA ALA A 26 -7.64 -15.24 -6.66
C ALA A 26 -7.74 -13.78 -7.11
N ALA A 27 -6.80 -13.31 -7.94
CA ALA A 27 -6.85 -11.98 -8.53
C ALA A 27 -8.11 -11.80 -9.39
N LEU A 28 -8.39 -12.75 -10.29
CA LEU A 28 -9.58 -12.74 -11.15
C LEU A 28 -10.88 -12.78 -10.32
N ALA A 29 -10.96 -13.61 -9.29
CA ALA A 29 -12.12 -13.67 -8.40
C ALA A 29 -12.34 -12.33 -7.67
N THR A 30 -11.26 -11.69 -7.24
CA THR A 30 -11.30 -10.40 -6.53
C THR A 30 -11.78 -9.27 -7.44
N VAL A 31 -11.26 -9.17 -8.67
CA VAL A 31 -11.64 -8.09 -9.61
C VAL A 31 -12.96 -8.35 -10.32
N GLY A 32 -13.31 -9.62 -10.55
CA GLY A 32 -14.56 -10.03 -11.20
C GLY A 32 -15.79 -9.81 -10.32
N SER A 33 -15.65 -9.91 -9.00
CA SER A 33 -16.74 -9.62 -8.06
C SER A 33 -16.78 -8.13 -7.69
N ARG A 34 -17.86 -7.42 -8.05
CA ARG A 34 -18.05 -6.00 -7.68
C ARG A 34 -17.95 -5.76 -6.19
N ARG A 35 -18.37 -6.71 -5.34
CA ARG A 35 -18.31 -6.59 -3.88
C ARG A 35 -16.87 -6.70 -3.38
N LEU A 36 -16.13 -7.70 -3.85
CA LEU A 36 -14.73 -7.89 -3.47
C LEU A 36 -13.87 -6.74 -3.98
N TRP A 37 -14.09 -6.29 -5.22
CA TRP A 37 -13.39 -5.14 -5.79
C TRP A 37 -13.60 -3.86 -5.00
N ARG A 38 -14.82 -3.60 -4.53
CA ARG A 38 -15.13 -2.41 -3.71
C ARG A 38 -14.41 -2.41 -2.36
N LEU A 39 -14.23 -3.58 -1.74
CA LEU A 39 -13.50 -3.72 -0.48
C LEU A 39 -11.98 -3.66 -0.72
N SER A 40 -11.48 -4.44 -1.68
CA SER A 40 -10.05 -4.51 -1.95
C SER A 40 -9.47 -3.16 -2.38
N ARG A 41 -10.17 -2.39 -3.22
CA ARG A 41 -9.71 -1.03 -3.60
C ARG A 41 -9.57 -0.10 -2.38
N GLN A 42 -10.49 -0.17 -1.41
CA GLN A 42 -10.43 0.68 -0.21
C GLN A 42 -9.25 0.29 0.66
N VAL A 43 -9.04 -1.01 0.86
CA VAL A 43 -7.89 -1.54 1.61
C VAL A 43 -6.57 -1.13 0.94
N ILE A 44 -6.48 -1.24 -0.39
CA ILE A 44 -5.29 -0.83 -1.16
C ILE A 44 -5.02 0.67 -0.97
N THR A 45 -6.05 1.52 -1.09
CA THR A 45 -5.90 2.96 -0.87
C THR A 45 -5.41 3.25 0.55
N ILE A 46 -6.02 2.66 1.58
CA ILE A 46 -5.59 2.82 2.97
C ILE A 46 -4.12 2.41 3.14
N ALA A 47 -3.73 1.28 2.58
CA ALA A 47 -2.36 0.79 2.68
C ALA A 47 -1.36 1.73 1.99
N HIS A 48 -1.72 2.31 0.85
CA HIS A 48 -0.88 3.27 0.12
C HIS A 48 -0.68 4.56 0.93
N GLU A 49 -1.77 5.17 1.38
CA GLU A 49 -1.71 6.40 2.18
C GLU A 49 -1.03 6.17 3.53
N GLY A 50 -1.25 5.00 4.15
CA GLY A 50 -0.56 4.57 5.36
C GLY A 50 0.94 4.41 5.15
N GLY A 51 1.38 3.91 3.99
CA GLY A 51 2.80 3.82 3.62
C GLY A 51 3.47 5.19 3.57
N HIS A 52 2.85 6.16 2.89
CA HIS A 52 3.34 7.55 2.85
C HIS A 52 3.44 8.16 4.25
N ALA A 53 2.45 7.90 5.09
CA ALA A 53 2.43 8.34 6.47
C ALA A 53 3.60 7.74 7.29
N VAL A 54 3.83 6.43 7.21
CA VAL A 54 4.94 5.77 7.89
C VAL A 54 6.29 6.33 7.43
N VAL A 55 6.47 6.54 6.13
CA VAL A 55 7.71 7.13 5.58
C VAL A 55 7.88 8.58 6.07
N ALA A 56 6.81 9.38 6.10
CA ALA A 56 6.87 10.75 6.59
C ALA A 56 7.32 10.81 8.07
N LEU A 57 6.77 9.94 8.92
CA LEU A 57 7.18 9.84 10.33
C LEU A 57 8.65 9.41 10.46
N ALA A 58 9.09 8.42 9.67
CA ALA A 58 10.47 7.93 9.70
C ALA A 58 11.50 9.01 9.30
N VAL A 59 11.11 9.96 8.43
CA VAL A 59 11.95 11.10 8.00
C VAL A 59 11.75 12.33 8.91
N GLY A 60 11.07 12.19 10.05
CA GLY A 60 10.92 13.26 11.06
C GLY A 60 9.85 14.31 10.76
N ARG A 61 8.96 14.06 9.78
CA ARG A 61 7.83 14.94 9.47
C ARG A 61 6.63 14.60 10.37
N ARG A 62 6.04 15.60 11.02
CA ARG A 62 4.81 15.42 11.83
C ARG A 62 3.59 15.27 10.93
N LEU A 63 2.88 14.14 11.04
CA LEU A 63 1.58 13.94 10.39
C LEU A 63 0.49 14.68 11.17
N THR A 64 -0.23 15.59 10.50
CA THR A 64 -1.33 16.34 11.15
C THR A 64 -2.69 15.65 11.01
N GLY A 65 -2.80 14.59 10.20
CA GLY A 65 -3.96 13.71 10.14
C GLY A 65 -4.10 13.01 8.79
N ILE A 66 -4.56 11.77 8.79
CA ILE A 66 -4.96 11.02 7.58
C ILE A 66 -6.49 11.03 7.57
N ARG A 67 -7.11 11.93 6.81
CA ARG A 67 -8.57 11.99 6.67
C ARG A 67 -8.94 11.29 5.36
N LEU A 68 -9.27 10.01 5.48
CA LEU A 68 -9.68 9.19 4.34
C LEU A 68 -11.14 9.50 3.99
N HIS A 69 -11.37 10.03 2.79
CA HIS A 69 -12.72 10.19 2.23
C HIS A 69 -13.16 8.87 1.55
N SER A 70 -14.46 8.59 1.54
CA SER A 70 -15.05 7.32 1.05
C SER A 70 -15.13 7.23 -0.47
N ASP A 71 -15.01 8.36 -1.16
CA ASP A 71 -14.63 8.44 -2.55
C ASP A 71 -13.09 8.36 -2.64
N THR A 72 -12.57 7.75 -3.69
CA THR A 72 -11.16 7.41 -3.91
C THR A 72 -10.15 8.57 -3.96
N SER A 73 -10.48 9.73 -3.40
CA SER A 73 -9.65 10.91 -3.26
C SER A 73 -8.99 10.91 -1.86
N GLY A 74 -7.85 10.23 -1.74
CA GLY A 74 -6.99 10.34 -0.57
C GLY A 74 -6.28 11.69 -0.56
N LEU A 75 -6.81 12.69 0.15
CA LEU A 75 -6.12 13.96 0.38
C LEU A 75 -5.24 13.83 1.62
N THR A 76 -3.94 13.60 1.43
CA THR A 76 -2.94 13.73 2.48
C THR A 76 -2.72 15.20 2.82
N VAL A 77 -3.52 15.74 3.74
CA VAL A 77 -3.29 17.10 4.27
C VAL A 77 -2.13 17.05 5.26
N SER A 78 -0.91 17.18 4.73
CA SER A 78 0.30 17.39 5.52
C SER A 78 0.32 18.85 5.99
N SER A 79 -0.02 19.13 7.25
CA SER A 79 0.32 20.43 7.86
C SER A 79 1.76 20.39 8.38
N GLY A 80 2.60 21.29 7.86
CA GLY A 80 3.93 21.62 8.36
C GLY A 80 3.96 23.05 8.91
N ARG A 81 4.93 23.39 9.75
CA ARG A 81 5.13 24.76 10.25
C ARG A 81 5.33 25.74 9.07
N PRO A 82 4.88 27.01 9.18
CA PRO A 82 4.92 28.00 8.11
C PRO A 82 6.33 28.60 7.91
N ARG A 83 7.36 27.76 7.74
CA ARG A 83 8.67 28.14 7.20
C ARG A 83 9.31 26.92 6.52
N GLY A 84 9.34 26.94 5.19
CA GLY A 84 10.12 26.04 4.33
C GLY A 84 9.29 24.94 3.72
#